data_AF-A0A0K9FE75-F1
#
_entry.id   AF-A0A0K9FE75-F1
#
_cell.length_a   1.000
_cell.length_b   1.000
_cell.length_c   1.000
_cell.angle_alpha   90.00
_cell.angle_beta   90.00
_cell.angle_gamma   90.00
#
_symmetry.space_group_name_H-M   'P 1'
#
loop_
_entity.id
_entity.type
_entity.pdbx_description
1 polymer ?
#
loop_
_entity_poly.entity_id
_entity_poly.type
_entity_poly.pdbx_seq_one_letter_code
_entity_poly.pdbx_strand_id
1 'polypeptide(L)'
;MNSNYKCFIDIRFSGGDIQFDVSSDTQLFSFKSGIGFVAIPHFFSTLSSLYKGEISEAKLDCHGNFDYYIFSIDGTNLVIEHISHYPDGKFKYQFKLKEYIEAIDTEFQKYLQQLEKEGILPLKTQEFAHPLGDDVLNAFYDFSSLLNR
;
A
#
# COMPACT_ATOMS: atom_id res chain seq x y z
N MET A 1 -13.34 -16.27 5.01
CA MET A 1 -13.91 -15.48 6.11
C MET A 1 -14.11 -14.08 5.59
N ASN A 2 -15.29 -13.48 5.70
CA ASN A 2 -15.48 -12.08 5.30
C ASN A 2 -14.82 -11.19 6.34
N SER A 3 -13.56 -10.83 6.09
CA SER A 3 -12.91 -9.76 6.82
C SER A 3 -13.75 -8.48 6.70
N ASN A 4 -13.91 -7.75 7.80
CA ASN A 4 -14.53 -6.43 7.83
C ASN A 4 -13.60 -5.33 7.29
N TYR A 5 -12.38 -5.70 6.89
CA TYR A 5 -11.39 -4.77 6.39
C TYR A 5 -11.78 -4.32 4.99
N LYS A 6 -11.69 -3.01 4.75
CA LYS A 6 -11.92 -2.42 3.43
C LYS A 6 -10.72 -1.56 3.08
N CYS A 7 -10.30 -1.65 1.83
CA CYS A 7 -9.33 -0.75 1.27
C CYS A 7 -9.99 0.17 0.24
N PHE A 8 -9.47 1.38 0.10
CA PHE A 8 -9.73 2.29 -1.00
C PHE A 8 -8.39 2.78 -1.55
N ILE A 9 -8.27 2.87 -2.87
CA ILE A 9 -7.03 3.23 -3.57
C ILE A 9 -7.30 4.44 -4.46
N ASP A 10 -6.47 5.46 -4.31
CA ASP A 10 -6.38 6.60 -5.20
C ASP A 10 -4.92 6.79 -5.66
N ILE A 11 -4.71 6.81 -6.98
CA ILE A 11 -3.40 7.02 -7.61
C ILE A 11 -3.57 8.12 -8.65
N ARG A 12 -2.93 9.26 -8.40
CA ARG A 12 -3.00 10.43 -9.29
C ARG A 12 -1.90 10.36 -10.35
N PHE A 13 -2.24 9.87 -11.55
CA PHE A 13 -1.25 9.64 -12.62
C PHE A 13 -0.45 10.88 -13.04
N SER A 14 -1.05 12.07 -12.99
CA SER A 14 -0.37 13.32 -13.38
C SER A 14 0.66 13.83 -12.35
N GLY A 15 0.54 13.43 -11.08
CA GLY A 15 1.43 13.88 -10.00
C GLY A 15 2.24 12.77 -9.35
N GLY A 16 1.87 11.51 -9.61
CA GLY A 16 2.45 10.35 -8.93
C GLY A 16 2.05 10.23 -7.46
N ASP A 17 1.14 11.05 -6.95
CA ASP A 17 0.66 10.95 -5.58
C ASP A 17 -0.23 9.73 -5.40
N ILE A 18 -0.09 9.06 -4.26
CA ILE A 18 -0.85 7.86 -3.92
C ILE A 18 -1.50 7.98 -2.54
N GLN A 19 -2.64 7.33 -2.39
CA GLN A 19 -3.32 7.15 -1.11
C GLN A 19 -3.97 5.78 -1.06
N PHE A 20 -3.57 4.97 -0.09
CA PHE A 20 -4.22 3.70 0.25
C PHE A 20 -4.86 3.81 1.63
N ASP A 21 -6.18 3.78 1.65
CA ASP A 21 -6.97 3.89 2.87
C ASP A 21 -7.41 2.51 3.29
N VAL A 22 -6.91 2.01 4.42
CA VAL A 22 -7.33 0.73 5.00
C VAL A 22 -8.12 0.99 6.26
N SER A 23 -9.34 0.49 6.28
CA SER A 23 -10.27 0.61 7.40
C SER A 23 -10.63 -0.74 7.98
N SER A 24 -10.88 -0.75 9.28
CA SER A 24 -11.53 -1.80 10.04
C SER A 24 -12.71 -1.19 10.81
N ASP A 25 -13.42 -1.97 11.64
CA ASP A 25 -14.53 -1.43 12.44
C ASP A 25 -14.12 -0.31 13.42
N THR A 26 -12.85 -0.26 13.82
CA THR A 26 -12.38 0.62 14.90
C THR A 26 -11.49 1.75 14.45
N GLN A 27 -10.87 1.65 13.28
CA GLN A 27 -9.88 2.62 12.83
C GLN A 27 -9.76 2.66 11.30
N LEU A 28 -9.34 3.83 10.82
CA LEU A 28 -8.98 4.10 9.44
C LEU A 28 -7.53 4.60 9.41
N PHE A 29 -6.71 3.97 8.60
CA PHE A 29 -5.34 4.41 8.32
C PHE A 29 -5.20 4.75 6.84
N SER A 30 -4.50 5.85 6.55
CA SER A 30 -4.20 6.29 5.19
C SER A 30 -2.70 6.27 4.97
N PHE A 31 -2.21 5.34 4.16
CA PHE A 31 -0.85 5.42 3.62
C PHE A 31 -0.84 6.41 2.47
N LYS A 32 -0.18 7.55 2.67
CA LYS A 32 -0.03 8.61 1.65
C LYS A 32 1.43 8.82 1.35
N SER A 33 1.77 8.87 0.07
CA SER A 33 3.12 9.16 -0.41
C SER A 33 3.04 9.82 -1.78
N GLY A 34 4.07 10.54 -2.18
CA GLY A 34 4.26 10.93 -3.58
C GLY A 34 5.14 9.91 -4.30
N ILE A 35 5.44 10.18 -5.58
CA ILE A 35 6.33 9.33 -6.39
C ILE A 35 5.86 7.85 -6.38
N GLY A 36 4.63 7.60 -6.84
CA GLY A 36 3.96 6.30 -6.74
C GLY A 36 4.74 5.15 -7.37
N PHE A 37 5.50 5.41 -8.43
CA PHE A 37 6.36 4.39 -9.06
C PHE A 37 7.52 3.92 -8.16
N VAL A 38 7.85 4.65 -7.09
CA VAL A 38 8.80 4.24 -6.03
C VAL A 38 8.07 3.80 -4.77
N ALA A 39 7.06 4.57 -4.35
CA ALA A 39 6.36 4.33 -3.10
C ALA A 39 5.53 3.04 -3.10
N ILE A 40 4.83 2.72 -4.19
CA ILE A 40 3.99 1.53 -4.28
C ILE A 40 4.82 0.23 -4.21
N PRO A 41 5.90 0.06 -5.01
CA PRO A 41 6.75 -1.13 -4.90
C PRO A 41 7.35 -1.31 -3.51
N HIS A 42 7.83 -0.21 -2.90
CA HIS A 42 8.41 -0.26 -1.56
C HIS A 42 7.39 -0.64 -0.49
N PHE A 43 6.16 -0.13 -0.61
CA PHE A 43 5.04 -0.50 0.26
C PHE A 43 4.71 -2.00 0.14
N PHE A 44 4.53 -2.53 -1.07
CA PHE A 44 4.27 -3.95 -1.29
C PHE A 44 5.40 -4.86 -0.81
N SER A 45 6.65 -4.50 -1.09
CA SER A 45 7.82 -5.25 -0.64
C SER A 45 7.94 -5.28 0.89
N THR A 46 7.64 -4.16 1.55
CA THR A 46 7.64 -4.08 3.02
C THR A 46 6.58 -4.98 3.63
N LEU A 47 5.32 -4.89 3.16
CA LEU A 47 4.25 -5.77 3.65
C LEU A 47 4.56 -7.24 3.39
N SER A 48 5.13 -7.55 2.23
CA SER A 48 5.54 -8.91 1.87
C SER A 48 6.58 -9.47 2.84
N SER A 49 7.62 -8.68 3.11
CA SER A 49 8.72 -9.07 4.01
C SER A 49 8.22 -9.25 5.45
N LEU A 50 7.33 -8.36 5.91
CA LEU A 50 6.69 -8.48 7.23
C LEU A 50 5.81 -9.73 7.32
N TYR A 51 5.00 -10.00 6.28
CA TYR A 51 4.11 -11.17 6.25
C TYR A 51 4.86 -12.50 6.29
N LYS A 52 5.99 -12.59 5.59
CA LYS A 52 6.85 -13.77 5.59
C LYS A 52 7.68 -13.92 6.87
N GLY A 53 7.72 -12.89 7.72
CA GLY A 53 8.58 -12.85 8.91
C GLY A 53 10.07 -12.66 8.57
N GLU A 54 10.39 -12.15 7.38
CA GLU A 54 11.76 -11.84 6.95
C GLU A 54 12.31 -10.61 7.68
N ILE A 55 11.42 -9.68 8.03
CA ILE A 55 11.72 -8.50 8.84
C ILE A 55 10.64 -8.34 9.93
N SER A 56 11.00 -7.67 11.03
CA SER A 56 10.07 -7.33 12.11
C SER A 56 9.59 -5.88 12.07
N GLU A 57 10.34 -5.01 11.37
CA GLU A 57 10.08 -3.57 11.28
C GLU A 57 10.68 -2.98 10.00
N ALA A 58 10.02 -1.98 9.43
CA ALA A 58 10.54 -1.14 8.35
C ALA A 58 10.01 0.29 8.43
N LYS A 59 10.83 1.24 7.97
CA LYS A 59 10.45 2.64 7.79
C LYS A 59 10.13 2.91 6.32
N LEU A 60 8.97 3.49 6.04
CA LEU A 60 8.55 3.95 4.72
C LEU A 60 8.48 5.48 4.71
N ASP A 61 9.30 6.12 3.90
CA ASP A 61 9.27 7.57 3.71
C ASP A 61 8.12 8.00 2.79
N CYS A 62 7.48 9.11 3.14
CA CYS A 62 6.43 9.74 2.35
C CYS A 62 7.08 10.66 1.31
N HIS A 63 7.51 10.11 0.19
CA HIS A 63 8.23 10.85 -0.85
C HIS A 63 7.43 12.07 -1.34
N GLY A 64 7.73 13.28 -0.87
CA GLY A 64 6.95 14.49 -1.19
C GLY A 64 6.53 15.32 0.03
N ASN A 65 6.65 14.76 1.24
CA ASN A 65 6.68 15.52 2.48
C ASN A 65 7.79 14.93 3.40
N PHE A 66 7.88 15.41 4.64
CA PHE A 66 8.87 14.89 5.59
C PHE A 66 8.35 13.68 6.39
N ASP A 67 7.07 13.32 6.24
CA ASP A 67 6.45 12.25 7.00
C ASP A 67 7.08 10.90 6.70
N TYR A 68 6.92 9.99 7.65
CA TYR A 68 7.22 8.58 7.42
C TYR A 68 6.32 7.71 8.28
N TYR A 69 6.23 6.45 7.86
CA TYR A 69 5.54 5.41 8.59
C TYR A 69 6.53 4.37 9.08
N ILE A 70 6.34 3.87 10.28
CA ILE A 70 7.03 2.68 10.77
C ILE A 70 6.00 1.55 10.79
N PHE A 71 6.25 0.51 9.99
CA PHE A 71 5.46 -0.71 9.96
C PHE A 71 6.21 -1.78 10.74
N SER A 72 5.57 -2.38 11.75
CA SER A 72 6.16 -3.44 12.56
C SER A 72 5.16 -4.54 12.91
N ILE A 73 5.67 -5.71 13.32
CA ILE A 73 4.85 -6.85 13.71
C ILE A 73 4.84 -7.03 15.22
N ASP A 74 3.63 -7.13 15.79
CA ASP A 74 3.38 -7.58 17.17
C ASP A 74 2.47 -8.82 17.15
N GLY A 75 3.10 -10.00 17.23
CA GLY A 75 2.42 -11.28 17.08
C GLY A 75 1.79 -11.44 15.69
N THR A 76 0.46 -11.50 15.61
CA THR A 76 -0.28 -11.55 14.34
C THR A 76 -0.74 -10.16 13.87
N ASN A 77 -0.38 -9.11 14.61
CA ASN A 77 -0.85 -7.76 14.35
C ASN A 77 0.23 -6.98 13.58
N LEU A 78 -0.23 -6.19 12.62
CA LEU A 78 0.54 -5.11 12.03
C LEU A 78 0.34 -3.86 12.89
N VAL A 79 1.43 -3.30 13.40
CA VAL A 79 1.46 -2.00 14.08
C VAL A 79 2.02 -0.97 13.10
N ILE A 80 1.34 0.16 12.98
CA ILE A 80 1.76 1.26 12.11
C ILE A 80 1.87 2.53 12.95
N GLU A 81 3.06 3.12 12.97
CA GLU A 81 3.28 4.46 13.53
C GLU A 81 3.43 5.47 12.40
N HIS A 82 2.53 6.46 12.33
CA HIS A 82 2.66 7.60 11.42
C HIS A 82 3.30 8.76 12.17
N ILE A 83 4.47 9.18 11.70
CA ILE A 83 5.17 10.36 12.18
C ILE A 83 4.91 11.49 11.19
N SER A 84 3.95 12.35 11.55
CA SER A 84 3.51 13.50 10.78
C SER A 84 4.31 14.73 11.16
N HIS A 85 4.77 15.49 10.16
CA HIS A 85 5.45 16.78 10.33
C HIS A 85 4.49 17.97 10.20
N TYR A 86 3.30 17.78 9.64
CA TYR A 86 2.30 18.84 9.61
C TYR A 86 0.84 18.32 9.51
N PRO A 87 0.03 18.47 10.57
CA PRO A 87 0.42 18.91 11.91
C PRO A 87 1.41 17.93 12.54
N ASP A 88 2.34 18.44 13.34
CA ASP A 88 3.28 17.58 14.08
C ASP A 88 2.50 16.59 14.96
N GLY A 89 2.77 15.30 14.80
CA GLY A 89 2.01 14.27 15.49
C GLY A 89 2.60 12.87 15.33
N LYS A 90 2.28 12.02 16.31
CA LYS A 90 2.54 10.59 16.25
C LYS A 90 1.23 9.85 16.42
N PHE A 91 0.84 9.10 15.40
CA PHE A 91 -0.41 8.34 15.39
C PHE A 91 -0.08 6.86 15.34
N LYS A 92 -0.82 6.04 16.07
CA LYS A 92 -0.62 4.59 16.12
C LYS A 92 -1.88 3.89 15.65
N TYR A 93 -1.69 2.88 14.80
CA TYR A 93 -2.74 2.04 14.26
C TYR A 93 -2.33 0.59 14.46
N GLN A 94 -3.32 -0.29 14.68
CA GLN A 94 -3.07 -1.71 14.86
C GLN A 94 -4.08 -2.57 14.12
N PHE A 95 -3.61 -3.29 13.11
CA PHE A 95 -4.43 -4.12 12.24
C PHE A 95 -4.05 -5.59 12.40
N LYS A 96 -4.93 -6.51 12.01
CA LYS A 96 -4.53 -7.90 11.81
C LYS A 96 -3.78 -7.98 10.48
N LEU A 97 -2.57 -8.53 10.50
CA LEU A 97 -1.65 -8.46 9.35
C LEU A 97 -2.23 -9.12 8.11
N LYS A 98 -2.80 -10.32 8.26
CA LYS A 98 -3.37 -11.09 7.14
C LYS A 98 -4.54 -10.34 6.51
N GLU A 99 -5.49 -9.88 7.32
CA GLU A 99 -6.68 -9.17 6.88
C GLU A 99 -6.36 -7.81 6.23
N TYR A 100 -5.32 -7.13 6.72
CA TYR A 100 -4.81 -5.88 6.14
C TYR A 100 -4.25 -6.12 4.73
N ILE A 101 -3.43 -7.16 4.57
CA ILE A 101 -2.83 -7.55 3.28
C ILE A 101 -3.92 -8.02 2.30
N GLU A 102 -4.86 -8.85 2.74
CA GLU A 102 -5.98 -9.31 1.92
C GLU A 102 -6.86 -8.15 1.41
N ALA A 103 -7.11 -7.14 2.24
CA ALA A 103 -7.88 -5.96 1.85
C ALA A 103 -7.16 -5.15 0.75
N ILE A 104 -5.85 -4.98 0.87
CA ILE A 104 -5.03 -4.29 -0.13
C ILE A 104 -4.99 -5.08 -1.44
N ASP A 105 -4.71 -6.38 -1.38
CA ASP A 105 -4.65 -7.25 -2.56
C ASP A 105 -5.96 -7.22 -3.35
N THR A 106 -7.08 -7.44 -2.64
CA THR A 106 -8.41 -7.45 -3.23
C THR A 106 -8.74 -6.12 -3.90
N GLU A 107 -8.47 -4.99 -3.23
CA GLU A 107 -8.83 -3.69 -3.78
C GLU A 107 -7.90 -3.27 -4.91
N PHE A 108 -6.60 -3.55 -4.82
CA PHE A 108 -5.66 -3.22 -5.89
C PHE A 108 -5.96 -4.04 -7.14
N GLN A 109 -6.35 -5.32 -7.00
CA GLN A 109 -6.80 -6.13 -8.11
C GLN A 109 -8.07 -5.56 -8.78
N LYS A 110 -9.06 -5.14 -8.00
CA LYS A 110 -10.26 -4.48 -8.55
C LYS A 110 -9.93 -3.16 -9.24
N TYR A 111 -9.02 -2.38 -8.65
CA TYR A 111 -8.57 -1.11 -9.21
C TYR A 111 -7.95 -1.33 -10.59
N LEU A 112 -7.03 -2.31 -10.73
CA LEU A 112 -6.47 -2.67 -12.04
C LEU A 112 -7.55 -3.12 -13.04
N GLN A 113 -8.49 -3.97 -12.63
CA GLN A 113 -9.60 -4.41 -13.49
C GLN A 113 -10.50 -3.25 -13.94
N GLN A 114 -10.70 -2.25 -13.08
CA GLN A 114 -11.47 -1.06 -13.43
C GLN A 114 -10.72 -0.25 -14.50
N LEU A 115 -9.42 -0.02 -14.33
CA LEU A 115 -8.60 0.69 -15.32
C LEU A 115 -8.55 -0.03 -16.67
N GLU A 116 -8.52 -1.36 -16.67
CA GLU A 116 -8.63 -2.16 -17.90
C GLU A 116 -9.98 -1.94 -18.60
N LYS A 117 -11.09 -1.96 -17.85
CA LYS A 117 -12.44 -1.70 -18.40
C LYS A 117 -12.57 -0.28 -18.96
N GLU A 118 -11.90 0.69 -18.34
CA GLU A 118 -11.87 2.08 -18.78
C GLU A 118 -10.90 2.32 -19.96
N GLY A 119 -10.15 1.29 -20.38
CA GLY A 119 -9.20 1.38 -21.49
C GLY A 119 -7.93 2.18 -21.16
N ILE A 120 -7.66 2.37 -19.87
CA ILE A 120 -6.44 3.01 -19.35
C ILE A 120 -5.29 2.01 -19.35
N LEU A 121 -5.55 0.76 -18.96
CA LEU A 121 -4.62 -0.36 -19.07
C LEU A 121 -4.95 -1.27 -20.26
N PRO A 122 -3.94 -1.91 -20.91
CA PRO A 122 -2.50 -1.75 -20.66
C PRO A 122 -2.00 -0.38 -21.13
N LEU A 123 -0.95 0.15 -20.49
CA LEU A 123 -0.35 1.42 -20.86
C LEU A 123 0.16 1.37 -22.31
N LYS A 124 -0.33 2.27 -23.17
CA LYS A 124 0.01 2.31 -24.62
C LYS A 124 1.48 2.61 -24.88
N THR A 125 2.11 3.33 -23.96
CA THR A 125 3.55 3.62 -23.91
C THR A 125 3.92 3.60 -22.44
N GLN A 126 4.98 2.89 -22.06
CA GLN A 126 5.54 3.01 -20.72
C GLN A 126 6.15 4.40 -20.59
N GLU A 127 5.34 5.35 -20.12
CA GLU A 127 5.87 6.62 -19.65
C GLU A 127 6.85 6.31 -18.51
N PHE A 128 8.09 6.78 -18.67
CA PHE A 128 9.08 6.70 -17.61
C PHE A 128 8.46 7.28 -16.34
N ALA A 129 8.56 6.56 -15.22
CA ALA A 129 7.96 6.95 -13.94
C ALA A 129 6.42 6.92 -13.86
N HIS A 130 5.71 6.23 -14.76
CA HIS A 130 4.27 6.01 -14.59
C HIS A 130 4.00 5.25 -13.27
N PRO A 131 3.07 5.69 -12.41
CA PRO A 131 2.81 5.07 -11.10
C PRO A 131 2.15 3.68 -11.18
N LEU A 132 1.92 3.17 -12.39
CA LEU A 132 1.49 1.79 -12.69
C LEU A 132 2.38 1.17 -13.78
N GLY A 133 3.64 1.58 -13.87
CA GLY A 133 4.62 0.96 -14.75
C GLY A 133 4.93 -0.47 -14.33
N ASP A 134 5.74 -1.16 -15.13
CA ASP A 134 6.05 -2.59 -14.95
C ASP A 134 6.58 -2.91 -13.55
N ASP A 135 7.45 -2.06 -12.97
CA ASP A 135 7.99 -2.27 -11.63
C ASP A 135 6.89 -2.33 -10.56
N VAL A 136 5.84 -1.51 -10.72
CA VAL A 136 4.69 -1.49 -9.81
C VAL A 136 3.82 -2.72 -10.00
N LEU A 137 3.52 -3.08 -11.25
CA LEU A 137 2.70 -4.24 -11.55
C LEU A 137 3.41 -5.54 -11.12
N ASN A 138 4.70 -5.66 -11.37
CA ASN A 138 5.51 -6.80 -10.92
C ASN A 138 5.55 -6.89 -9.39
N ALA A 139 5.80 -5.78 -8.70
CA ALA A 139 5.77 -5.74 -7.23
C ALA A 139 4.38 -6.13 -6.68
N PHE A 140 3.30 -5.72 -7.33
CA PHE A 140 1.95 -6.14 -6.96
C PHE A 140 1.75 -7.64 -7.17
N TYR A 141 2.15 -8.21 -8.32
CA TYR A 141 2.00 -9.64 -8.57
C TYR A 141 2.80 -10.49 -7.58
N ASP A 142 4.02 -10.08 -7.24
CA ASP A 142 4.83 -10.73 -6.22
C ASP A 142 4.14 -10.69 -4.85
N PHE A 143 3.59 -9.54 -4.47
CA PHE A 143 2.81 -9.37 -3.24
C PHE A 143 1.53 -10.22 -3.23
N SER A 144 0.76 -10.21 -4.32
CA SER A 144 -0.50 -10.97 -4.45
C SER A 144 -0.27 -12.49 -4.40
N SER A 145 0.89 -12.95 -4.89
CA SER A 145 1.27 -14.37 -4.85
C SER A 145 1.39 -14.94 -3.43
N LEU A 146 1.55 -14.09 -2.41
CA LEU A 146 1.67 -14.49 -1.01
C LEU A 146 0.37 -15.06 -0.44
N LEU A 147 -0.78 -14.57 -0.91
CA LEU A 147 -2.09 -14.95 -0.43
C LEU A 147 -2.65 -16.18 -1.15
N ASN A 148 -2.09 -16.52 -2.30
CA ASN A 148 -2.49 -17.65 -3.13
C ASN A 148 -1.74 -18.96 -2.76
N ARG A 149 -1.09 -19.01 -1.59
CA ARG A 149 -0.33 -20.16 -1.08
C ARG A 149 -1.01 -20.86 0.10
#